data_AF-A0A182SUX4-F1
#
_entry.id   AF-A0A182SUX4-F1
#
_cell.length_a   1.000
_cell.length_b   1.000
_cell.length_c   1.000
_cell.angle_alpha   90.00
_cell.angle_beta   90.00
_cell.angle_gamma   90.00
#
_symmetry.space_group_name_H-M   'P 1'
#
loop_
_entity.id
_entity.type
_entity.pdbx_description
1 polymer ?
#
loop_
_entity_poly.entity_id
_entity_poly.type
_entity_poly.pdbx_seq_one_letter_code
_entity_poly.pdbx_strand_id
1 'polypeptide(L)'
;MTDTTTGQLQALVLVVTLACTLLPPVVQSRQEYYYTYQDPYDDDLSLWINEQQVKIFSGVAMKIYAIDNGRVSPHIRDPNFSQYLPVIPSEVSSVNFTWKAGSKKYYYNFDRLMSVDENILKPPTISIKTSGRVPKNAKEFSVILPCSGNVSGIAMFSIGLLIQTRKGKPVPGTPLRIKLRKECAHRGVYERSSTLTSSSQGSRFLTT
;
A
#
# COMPACT_ATOMS: atom_id res chain seq x y z
N MET A 1 2.40 -56.26 -64.71
CA MET A 1 1.28 -57.10 -64.27
C MET A 1 1.28 -57.03 -62.74
N THR A 2 0.58 -56.03 -62.17
CA THR A 2 -0.78 -56.15 -61.57
C THR A 2 -0.75 -57.08 -60.34
N ASP A 3 -1.15 -56.76 -59.11
CA ASP A 3 -2.14 -55.82 -58.54
C ASP A 3 -1.79 -55.64 -57.02
N THR A 4 -1.94 -54.47 -56.39
CA THR A 4 -3.15 -53.94 -55.68
C THR A 4 -3.53 -54.81 -54.46
N THR A 5 -3.26 -54.43 -53.21
CA THR A 5 -4.10 -53.62 -52.27
C THR A 5 -3.28 -53.48 -50.96
N THR A 6 -3.27 -52.39 -50.21
CA THR A 6 -4.28 -52.10 -49.17
C THR A 6 -3.97 -50.71 -48.62
N GLY A 7 -4.78 -49.72 -48.99
CA GLY A 7 -4.86 -48.46 -48.29
C GLY A 7 -5.60 -48.62 -46.96
N GLN A 8 -5.56 -47.55 -46.17
CA GLN A 8 -6.25 -47.37 -44.87
C GLN A 8 -5.56 -48.03 -43.67
N LEU A 9 -4.56 -47.33 -43.12
CA LEU A 9 -4.36 -47.12 -41.68
C LEU A 9 -3.30 -46.01 -41.49
N GLN A 10 -3.54 -44.87 -42.15
CA GLN A 10 -2.65 -43.69 -42.16
C GLN A 10 -3.27 -42.45 -41.49
N ALA A 11 -4.34 -42.58 -40.70
CA ALA A 11 -5.12 -41.39 -40.30
C ALA A 11 -5.40 -41.19 -38.81
N LEU A 12 -4.96 -42.06 -37.88
CA LEU A 12 -5.34 -41.91 -36.46
C LEU A 12 -4.20 -41.81 -35.44
N VAL A 13 -2.93 -41.98 -35.83
CA VAL A 13 -1.80 -41.86 -34.89
C VAL A 13 -1.15 -40.46 -34.91
N LEU A 14 -1.47 -39.61 -35.90
CA LEU A 14 -0.93 -38.23 -35.99
C LEU A 14 -1.80 -37.15 -35.33
N VAL A 15 -2.99 -37.48 -34.82
CA VAL A 15 -3.90 -36.46 -34.25
C VAL A 15 -3.64 -36.23 -32.75
N VAL A 16 -2.96 -37.14 -32.05
CA VAL A 16 -2.71 -36.97 -30.60
C VAL A 16 -1.37 -36.29 -30.31
N THR A 17 -0.42 -36.25 -31.25
CA THR A 17 0.84 -35.50 -31.09
C THR A 17 0.78 -34.06 -31.62
N LEU A 18 -0.24 -33.69 -32.41
CA LEU A 18 -0.43 -32.32 -32.90
C LEU A 18 -1.46 -31.49 -32.11
N ALA A 19 -2.14 -32.08 -31.12
CA ALA A 19 -3.05 -31.35 -30.24
C ALA A 19 -2.41 -30.91 -28.91
N CYS A 20 -1.10 -31.18 -28.71
CA CYS A 20 -0.38 -30.80 -27.49
C CYS A 20 0.69 -29.72 -27.71
N THR A 21 0.67 -29.02 -28.86
CA THR A 21 1.60 -27.92 -29.18
C THR A 21 0.92 -26.59 -29.52
N LEU A 22 -0.40 -26.46 -29.27
CA LEU A 22 -1.13 -25.19 -29.45
C LEU A 22 -1.81 -24.68 -28.18
N LEU A 23 -1.34 -25.08 -27.01
CA LEU A 23 -1.55 -24.25 -25.83
C LEU A 23 -0.40 -23.23 -25.81
N PRO A 24 -0.67 -21.91 -25.92
CA PRO A 24 0.34 -20.93 -25.56
C PRO A 24 0.81 -21.27 -24.15
N PRO A 25 2.13 -21.22 -23.87
CA PRO A 25 2.62 -21.44 -22.53
C PRO A 25 1.82 -20.53 -21.60
N VAL A 26 1.19 -21.19 -20.63
CA VAL A 26 0.36 -20.59 -19.59
C VAL A 26 1.01 -19.31 -19.11
N VAL A 27 0.18 -18.27 -19.15
CA VAL A 27 0.39 -16.91 -18.68
C VAL A 27 0.96 -16.93 -17.25
N GLN A 28 2.27 -17.03 -17.11
CA GLN A 28 2.93 -16.96 -15.80
C GLN A 28 4.15 -16.03 -15.78
N SER A 29 4.61 -15.53 -16.93
CA SER A 29 5.72 -14.56 -17.03
C SER A 29 5.28 -13.11 -17.29
N ARG A 30 4.00 -12.86 -17.60
CA ARG A 30 3.54 -11.50 -17.95
C ARG A 30 3.58 -10.53 -16.77
N GLN A 31 3.45 -11.02 -15.54
CA GLN A 31 3.56 -10.20 -14.33
C GLN A 31 5.01 -9.84 -14.02
N GLU A 32 5.96 -10.78 -14.02
CA GLU A 32 7.39 -10.48 -13.77
C GLU A 32 8.01 -9.58 -14.84
N TYR A 33 7.62 -9.73 -16.11
CA TYR A 33 8.05 -8.85 -17.19
C TYR A 33 7.60 -7.39 -16.97
N TYR A 34 6.45 -7.18 -16.31
CA TYR A 34 5.93 -5.85 -16.00
C TYR A 34 6.66 -5.17 -14.82
N TYR A 35 7.43 -5.91 -14.01
CA TYR A 35 8.15 -5.36 -12.85
C TYR A 35 9.64 -5.06 -13.09
N THR A 36 10.25 -5.49 -14.21
CA THR A 36 11.71 -5.34 -14.48
C THR A 36 12.07 -4.38 -15.62
N TYR A 37 11.10 -3.78 -16.32
CA TYR A 37 11.40 -2.65 -17.19
C TYR A 37 11.61 -1.39 -16.34
N GLN A 38 12.86 -1.12 -15.94
CA GLN A 38 13.24 0.22 -15.48
C GLN A 38 13.04 1.17 -16.66
N ASP A 39 11.86 1.79 -16.71
CA ASP A 39 11.57 2.86 -17.63
C ASP A 39 12.64 3.96 -17.41
N PRO A 40 13.37 4.43 -18.44
CA PRO A 40 14.28 5.57 -18.30
C PRO A 40 13.58 6.85 -17.79
N TYR A 41 12.24 6.88 -17.76
CA TYR A 41 11.44 7.88 -17.06
C TYR A 41 11.31 7.65 -15.54
N ASP A 42 11.82 6.57 -14.96
CA ASP A 42 11.75 6.26 -13.52
C ASP A 42 12.95 6.80 -12.71
N ASP A 43 13.64 7.83 -13.22
CA ASP A 43 14.82 8.45 -12.57
C ASP A 43 14.55 9.86 -12.01
N ASP A 44 13.34 10.09 -11.49
CA ASP A 44 12.99 11.34 -10.82
C ASP A 44 12.26 11.10 -9.48
N LEU A 45 11.86 12.19 -8.84
CA LEU A 45 11.13 12.22 -7.58
C LEU A 45 9.88 11.36 -7.65
N SER A 46 9.80 10.35 -6.80
CA SER A 46 8.61 9.53 -6.64
C SER A 46 8.32 9.33 -5.17
N LEU A 47 7.04 9.31 -4.81
CA LEU A 47 6.52 9.10 -3.46
C LEU A 47 5.24 8.27 -3.55
N TRP A 48 5.21 7.11 -2.90
CA TRP A 48 4.06 6.20 -2.91
C TRP A 48 3.85 5.53 -1.55
N ILE A 49 2.64 5.01 -1.35
CA ILE A 49 2.31 4.18 -0.18
C ILE A 49 2.90 2.79 -0.40
N ASN A 50 3.50 2.21 0.65
CA ASN A 50 4.05 0.86 0.59
C ASN A 50 2.99 -0.16 0.11
N GLU A 51 3.36 -0.99 -0.87
CA GLU A 51 2.46 -1.92 -1.57
C GLU A 51 1.81 -2.95 -0.65
N GLN A 52 2.51 -3.39 0.41
CA GLN A 52 1.97 -4.36 1.35
C GLN A 52 0.76 -3.78 2.10
N GLN A 53 0.81 -2.49 2.44
CA GLN A 53 -0.33 -1.81 3.05
C GLN A 53 -1.51 -1.74 2.09
N VAL A 54 -1.27 -1.45 0.81
CA VAL A 54 -2.34 -1.38 -0.21
C VAL A 54 -2.99 -2.75 -0.41
N LYS A 55 -2.18 -3.81 -0.52
CA LYS A 55 -2.68 -5.19 -0.69
C LYS A 55 -3.62 -5.63 0.43
N ILE A 56 -3.32 -5.25 1.68
CA ILE A 56 -4.15 -5.58 2.85
C ILE A 56 -5.53 -4.91 2.74
N PHE A 57 -5.61 -3.67 2.25
CA PHE A 57 -6.87 -2.93 2.16
C PHE A 57 -7.67 -3.16 0.87
N SER A 58 -7.02 -3.42 -0.26
CA SER A 58 -7.69 -3.53 -1.57
C SER A 58 -7.78 -4.95 -2.12
N GLY A 59 -7.01 -5.90 -1.58
CA GLY A 59 -6.83 -7.24 -2.15
C GLY A 59 -5.94 -7.28 -3.40
N VAL A 60 -5.43 -6.11 -3.85
CA VAL A 60 -4.61 -5.96 -5.07
C VAL A 60 -3.27 -5.32 -4.72
N ALA A 61 -2.17 -5.92 -5.15
CA ALA A 61 -0.84 -5.34 -5.01
C ALA A 61 -0.64 -4.24 -6.07
N MET A 62 -0.78 -2.97 -5.67
CA MET A 62 -0.52 -1.82 -6.53
C MET A 62 0.19 -0.70 -5.76
N LYS A 63 1.04 0.05 -6.46
CA LYS A 63 1.64 1.29 -5.93
C LYS A 63 0.66 2.44 -6.09
N ILE A 64 0.30 3.08 -4.98
CA ILE A 64 -0.49 4.31 -5.00
C ILE A 64 0.47 5.49 -4.89
N TYR A 65 0.73 6.15 -6.01
CA TYR A 65 1.64 7.29 -6.10
C TYR A 65 0.96 8.60 -5.69
N ALA A 66 1.62 9.32 -4.79
CA ALA A 66 1.33 10.71 -4.52
C ALA A 66 2.12 11.65 -5.45
N ILE A 67 3.38 11.29 -5.71
CA ILE A 67 4.23 11.92 -6.71
C ILE A 67 4.78 10.80 -7.57
N ASP A 68 4.64 10.94 -8.88
CA ASP A 68 5.17 10.01 -9.87
C ASP A 68 6.02 10.80 -10.85
N ASN A 69 7.30 10.43 -10.95
CA ASN A 69 8.27 11.05 -11.86
C ASN A 69 8.24 12.60 -11.84
N GLY A 70 8.34 13.18 -10.65
CA GLY A 70 8.34 14.63 -10.42
C GLY A 70 6.98 15.32 -10.54
N ARG A 71 5.90 14.58 -10.82
CA ARG A 71 4.54 15.12 -10.97
C ARG A 71 3.66 14.69 -9.81
N VAL A 72 3.00 15.65 -9.18
CA VAL A 72 1.98 15.36 -8.16
C VAL A 72 0.75 14.77 -8.82
N SER A 73 0.23 13.67 -8.26
CA SER A 73 -0.99 13.02 -8.73
C SER A 73 -2.16 14.03 -8.78
N PRO A 74 -2.92 14.12 -9.90
CA PRO A 74 -4.02 15.06 -10.02
C PRO A 74 -5.09 14.88 -8.93
N HIS A 75 -5.34 13.64 -8.50
CA HIS A 75 -6.33 13.32 -7.48
C HIS A 75 -6.00 13.94 -6.11
N ILE A 76 -4.71 14.05 -5.76
CA ILE A 76 -4.29 14.68 -4.49
C ILE A 76 -4.49 16.20 -4.52
N ARG A 77 -4.57 16.80 -5.71
CA ARG A 77 -4.82 18.23 -5.89
C ARG A 77 -6.30 18.59 -5.78
N ASP A 78 -7.19 17.61 -5.77
CA ASP A 78 -8.63 17.84 -5.58
C ASP A 78 -8.90 18.35 -4.15
N PRO A 79 -9.54 19.50 -3.95
CA PRO A 79 -9.93 19.99 -2.63
C PRO A 79 -10.84 19.00 -1.86
N ASN A 80 -11.57 18.15 -2.57
CA ASN A 80 -12.45 17.13 -2.00
C ASN A 80 -11.74 15.78 -1.78
N PHE A 81 -10.46 15.65 -2.11
CA PHE A 81 -9.69 14.41 -1.99
C PHE A 81 -9.87 13.73 -0.62
N SER A 82 -9.85 14.52 0.46
CA SER A 82 -10.00 14.04 1.83
C SER A 82 -11.35 13.39 2.13
N GLN A 83 -12.41 13.74 1.39
CA GLN A 83 -13.76 13.20 1.56
C GLN A 83 -13.89 11.79 0.97
N TYR A 84 -13.12 11.49 -0.08
CA TYR A 84 -13.11 10.18 -0.73
C TYR A 84 -12.24 9.15 0.00
N LEU A 85 -11.45 9.59 0.98
CA LEU A 85 -10.58 8.68 1.74
C LEU A 85 -11.33 8.04 2.92
N PRO A 86 -11.19 6.72 3.09
CA PRO A 86 -11.75 6.04 4.25
C PRO A 86 -11.10 6.52 5.55
N VAL A 87 -11.79 6.29 6.66
CA VAL A 87 -11.22 6.52 7.99
C VAL A 87 -10.15 5.47 8.25
N ILE A 88 -8.96 5.90 8.70
CA ILE A 88 -7.89 4.99 9.10
C ILE A 88 -8.36 4.27 10.38
N PRO A 89 -8.42 2.93 10.42
CA PRO A 89 -9.03 2.19 11.53
C PRO A 89 -8.11 2.16 12.76
N SER A 90 -8.66 1.75 13.91
CA SER A 90 -8.02 1.86 15.23
C SER A 90 -6.69 1.11 15.34
N GLU A 91 -6.58 -0.02 14.65
CA GLU A 91 -5.47 -0.98 14.68
C GLU A 91 -4.24 -0.49 13.92
N VAL A 92 -4.41 0.45 12.99
CA VAL A 92 -3.31 1.01 12.19
C VAL A 92 -2.63 2.13 12.96
N SER A 93 -1.43 1.86 13.48
CA SER A 93 -0.64 2.85 14.22
C SER A 93 0.28 3.69 13.33
N SER A 94 0.59 3.23 12.12
CA SER A 94 1.47 3.94 11.18
C SER A 94 1.21 3.59 9.72
N VAL A 95 1.49 4.56 8.84
CA VAL A 95 1.45 4.40 7.38
C VAL A 95 2.88 4.51 6.84
N ASN A 96 3.27 3.53 6.03
CA ASN A 96 4.61 3.46 5.46
C ASN A 96 4.61 4.04 4.05
N PHE A 97 5.50 5.00 3.82
CA PHE A 97 5.71 5.62 2.53
C PHE A 97 7.09 5.25 2.02
N THR A 98 7.19 5.07 0.71
CA THR A 98 8.47 4.92 0.02
C THR A 98 8.66 6.11 -0.90
N TRP A 99 9.88 6.63 -0.94
CA TRP A 99 10.24 7.73 -1.84
C TRP A 99 11.67 7.60 -2.38
N LYS A 100 11.93 8.28 -3.48
CA LYS A 100 13.26 8.43 -4.09
C LYS A 100 13.35 9.74 -4.85
N ALA A 101 14.56 10.22 -5.09
CA ALA A 101 14.87 11.42 -5.86
C ALA A 101 15.43 11.14 -7.27
N GLY A 102 15.85 9.90 -7.55
CA GLY A 102 16.57 9.56 -8.78
C GLY A 102 17.91 10.29 -8.88
N SER A 103 18.32 10.67 -10.09
CA SER A 103 19.54 11.44 -10.35
C SER A 103 19.48 12.90 -9.84
N LYS A 104 18.28 13.46 -9.68
CA LYS A 104 18.08 14.85 -9.25
C LYS A 104 18.20 15.00 -7.73
N LYS A 105 18.36 16.26 -7.28
CA LYS A 105 18.46 16.59 -5.86
C LYS A 105 17.21 17.37 -5.42
N TYR A 106 16.47 16.77 -4.49
CA TYR A 106 15.31 17.36 -3.85
C TYR A 106 15.50 17.48 -2.34
N TYR A 107 14.89 18.51 -1.77
CA TYR A 107 14.85 18.79 -0.35
C TYR A 107 13.40 18.82 0.10
N TYR A 108 13.12 18.19 1.22
CA TYR A 108 11.78 18.13 1.79
C TYR A 108 11.70 18.93 3.09
N ASN A 109 10.50 19.41 3.38
CA ASN A 109 10.14 20.00 4.65
C ASN A 109 8.70 19.62 5.02
N PHE A 110 8.54 18.94 6.13
CA PHE A 110 7.26 18.70 6.79
C PHE A 110 6.90 19.94 7.61
N ASP A 111 6.17 20.85 6.99
CA ASP A 111 5.80 22.14 7.60
C ASP A 111 4.48 22.07 8.39
N ARG A 112 3.79 20.92 8.34
CA ARG A 112 2.57 20.68 9.12
C ARG A 112 2.47 19.21 9.52
N LEU A 113 2.33 18.99 10.82
CA LEU A 113 2.01 17.71 11.45
C LEU A 113 1.08 18.04 12.61
N MET A 114 -0.23 18.09 12.36
CA MET A 114 -1.20 18.61 13.33
C MET A 114 -2.38 17.65 13.49
N SER A 115 -2.83 17.50 14.72
CA SER A 115 -4.14 16.93 15.03
C SER A 115 -5.13 18.06 15.32
N VAL A 116 -6.40 17.86 14.96
CA VAL A 116 -7.48 18.80 15.31
C VAL A 116 -7.95 18.58 16.74
N ASP A 117 -7.98 17.32 17.21
CA ASP A 117 -8.37 16.95 18.57
C ASP A 117 -7.30 16.07 19.22
N GLU A 118 -6.48 16.69 20.07
CA GLU A 118 -5.39 16.03 20.80
C GLU A 118 -5.85 15.19 21.99
N ASN A 119 -7.12 15.26 22.37
CA ASN A 119 -7.69 14.38 23.39
C ASN A 119 -7.96 12.98 22.81
N ILE A 120 -8.18 12.88 21.50
CA ILE A 120 -8.40 11.60 20.79
C ILE A 120 -7.10 11.13 20.11
N LEU A 121 -6.43 12.02 19.36
CA LEU A 121 -5.25 11.69 18.54
C LEU A 121 -4.17 12.76 18.74
N LYS A 122 -2.98 12.37 19.19
CA LYS A 122 -1.84 13.28 19.29
C LYS A 122 -1.32 13.67 17.89
N PRO A 123 -0.60 14.79 17.75
CA PRO A 123 -0.05 15.19 16.46
C PRO A 123 0.76 14.06 15.81
N PRO A 124 0.62 13.83 14.50
CA PRO A 124 1.33 12.78 13.82
C PRO A 124 2.85 13.02 13.90
N THR A 125 3.62 11.95 14.02
CA THR A 125 5.09 12.01 14.00
C THR A 125 5.62 11.24 12.80
N ILE A 126 6.90 11.43 12.48
CA ILE A 126 7.54 10.79 11.33
C ILE A 126 8.85 10.12 11.77
N SER A 127 9.20 9.01 11.12
CA SER A 127 10.41 8.23 11.45
C SER A 127 11.72 8.84 10.94
N ILE A 128 11.66 10.04 10.36
CA ILE A 128 12.78 10.79 9.79
C ILE A 128 12.76 12.21 10.34
N LYS A 129 13.79 13.02 10.04
CA LYS A 129 13.78 14.45 10.39
C LYS A 129 12.65 15.16 9.67
N THR A 130 12.18 16.29 10.19
CA THR A 130 11.13 17.11 9.55
C THR A 130 11.62 17.81 8.29
N SER A 131 12.92 18.04 8.15
CA SER A 131 13.51 18.55 6.92
C SER A 131 14.79 17.82 6.57
N GLY A 132 15.10 17.77 5.28
CA GLY A 132 16.30 17.10 4.81
C GLY A 132 16.32 16.91 3.30
N ARG A 133 17.21 16.03 2.86
CA ARG A 133 17.35 15.66 1.45
C ARG A 133 16.57 14.38 1.19
N VAL A 134 15.82 14.36 0.08
CA VAL A 134 15.16 13.13 -0.41
C VAL A 134 16.25 12.14 -0.85
N PRO A 135 16.18 10.86 -0.44
CA PRO A 135 17.21 9.87 -0.75
C PRO A 135 17.29 9.59 -2.25
N LYS A 136 18.50 9.28 -2.74
CA LYS A 136 18.73 8.97 -4.16
C LYS A 136 17.91 7.73 -4.57
N ASN A 137 18.07 6.66 -3.81
CA ASN A 137 17.40 5.38 -4.01
C ASN A 137 16.12 5.30 -3.16
N ALA A 138 15.23 4.37 -3.52
CA ALA A 138 14.02 4.10 -2.76
C ALA A 138 14.35 3.82 -1.29
N LYS A 139 13.72 4.58 -0.39
CA LYS A 139 13.84 4.39 1.05
C LYS A 139 12.49 4.61 1.70
N GLU A 140 12.23 3.86 2.77
CA GLU A 140 11.00 3.98 3.52
C GLU A 140 11.11 5.01 4.65
N PHE A 141 9.97 5.62 4.95
CA PHE A 141 9.72 6.31 6.20
C PHE A 141 8.27 6.09 6.62
N SER A 142 8.00 6.21 7.90
CA SER A 142 6.67 5.99 8.46
C SER A 142 6.10 7.30 8.99
N VAL A 143 4.80 7.49 8.78
CA VAL A 143 3.99 8.47 9.51
C VAL A 143 3.26 7.72 10.61
N ILE A 144 3.53 8.09 11.86
CA ILE A 144 2.97 7.47 13.05
C ILE A 144 1.76 8.29 13.50
N LEU A 145 0.67 7.60 13.84
CA LEU A 145 -0.64 8.15 14.18
C LEU A 145 -1.01 7.79 15.63
N PRO A 146 -0.42 8.48 16.63
CA PRO A 146 -0.55 8.14 18.03
C PRO A 146 -1.92 8.51 18.62
N CYS A 147 -2.77 7.51 18.88
CA CYS A 147 -3.97 7.71 19.70
C CYS A 147 -3.59 8.09 21.14
N SER A 148 -4.38 8.96 21.78
CA SER A 148 -4.14 9.35 23.18
C SER A 148 -4.30 8.18 24.16
N GLY A 149 -5.11 7.19 23.78
CA GLY A 149 -5.45 6.03 24.60
C GLY A 149 -6.52 6.30 25.65
N ASN A 150 -6.97 7.55 25.82
CA ASN A 150 -7.92 7.94 26.89
C ASN A 150 -9.38 7.95 26.42
N VAL A 151 -9.61 8.27 25.14
CA VAL A 151 -10.95 8.49 24.58
C VAL A 151 -11.06 7.74 23.26
N SER A 152 -12.17 7.03 23.07
CA SER A 152 -12.54 6.48 21.76
C SER A 152 -13.16 7.56 20.89
N GLY A 153 -12.84 7.61 19.60
CA GLY A 153 -13.45 8.55 18.67
C GLY A 153 -12.71 8.66 17.35
N ILE A 154 -13.24 9.48 16.46
CA ILE A 154 -12.60 9.80 15.17
C ILE A 154 -12.02 11.21 15.26
N ALA A 155 -10.72 11.33 15.02
CA ALA A 155 -10.02 12.59 14.96
C ALA A 155 -9.57 12.91 13.53
N MET A 156 -9.58 14.20 13.20
CA MET A 156 -8.97 14.69 11.97
C MET A 156 -7.53 15.12 12.24
N PHE A 157 -6.64 14.82 11.31
CA PHE A 157 -5.26 15.32 11.33
C PHE A 157 -4.86 15.81 9.95
N SER A 158 -3.78 16.59 9.90
CA SER A 158 -3.27 17.14 8.66
C SER A 158 -1.75 17.06 8.56
N ILE A 159 -1.30 16.79 7.35
CA ILE A 159 0.11 16.68 6.99
C ILE A 159 0.41 17.66 5.85
N GLY A 160 1.50 18.40 6.00
CA GLY A 160 2.05 19.32 5.01
C GLY A 160 3.42 18.86 4.59
N LEU A 161 3.64 18.63 3.30
CA LEU A 161 4.93 18.25 2.74
C LEU A 161 5.31 19.16 1.58
N LEU A 162 6.26 20.07 1.83
CA LEU A 162 6.89 20.88 0.80
C LEU A 162 8.10 20.13 0.24
N ILE A 163 8.23 20.08 -1.09
CA ILE A 163 9.41 19.55 -1.76
C ILE A 163 9.97 20.61 -2.69
N GLN A 164 11.27 20.86 -2.61
CA GLN A 164 11.97 21.85 -3.39
C GLN A 164 13.12 21.22 -4.17
N THR A 165 13.40 21.77 -5.34
CA THR A 165 14.60 21.47 -6.12
C THR A 165 15.85 21.99 -5.42
N ARG A 166 17.04 21.57 -5.87
CA ARG A 166 18.34 22.13 -5.43
C ARG A 166 18.41 23.66 -5.45
N LYS A 167 17.66 24.31 -6.35
CA LYS A 167 17.61 25.77 -6.49
C LYS A 167 16.59 26.45 -5.56
N GLY A 168 15.99 25.71 -4.62
CA GLY A 168 14.97 26.21 -3.69
C GLY A 168 13.58 26.40 -4.31
N LYS A 169 13.39 26.09 -5.61
CA LYS A 169 12.08 26.19 -6.26
C LYS A 169 11.16 25.03 -5.83
N PRO A 170 9.94 25.28 -5.36
CA PRO A 170 8.96 24.23 -5.07
C PRO A 170 8.65 23.37 -6.29
N VAL A 171 8.49 22.06 -6.08
CA VAL A 171 7.96 21.15 -7.09
C VAL A 171 6.48 21.50 -7.34
N PRO A 172 6.03 21.62 -8.60
CA PRO A 172 4.65 21.96 -8.91
C PRO A 172 3.64 21.04 -8.20
N GLY A 173 2.65 21.63 -7.53
CA GLY A 173 1.66 20.90 -6.73
C GLY A 173 2.07 20.67 -5.27
N THR A 174 3.29 21.06 -4.86
CA THR A 174 3.69 21.12 -3.45
C THR A 174 3.54 22.55 -2.89
N PRO A 175 3.28 22.75 -1.58
CA PRO A 175 3.20 21.73 -0.55
C PRO A 175 1.98 20.82 -0.70
N LEU A 176 2.17 19.51 -0.53
CA LEU A 176 1.08 18.57 -0.41
C LEU A 176 0.35 18.85 0.90
N ARG A 177 -0.96 19.12 0.83
CA ARG A 177 -1.80 19.41 2.00
C ARG A 177 -2.86 18.34 2.12
N ILE A 178 -2.62 17.35 2.97
CA ILE A 178 -3.51 16.21 3.14
C ILE A 178 -4.22 16.35 4.49
N LYS A 179 -5.54 16.18 4.49
CA LYS A 179 -6.35 16.03 5.70
C LYS A 179 -6.94 14.64 5.72
N LEU A 180 -6.81 13.92 6.83
CA LEU A 180 -7.25 12.54 6.97
C LEU A 180 -8.01 12.36 8.28
N ARG A 181 -8.76 11.27 8.36
CA ARG A 181 -9.52 10.85 9.54
C ARG A 181 -8.90 9.58 10.10
N LYS A 182 -8.74 9.51 11.42
CA LYS A 182 -8.25 8.34 12.16
C LYS A 182 -9.23 8.01 13.27
N GLU A 183 -9.65 6.76 13.32
CA GLU A 183 -10.36 6.19 14.46
C GLU A 183 -9.37 5.80 15.55
N CYS A 184 -9.70 6.10 16.80
CA CYS A 184 -8.97 5.69 17.98
C CYS A 184 -9.94 4.95 18.92
N ALA A 185 -9.48 3.85 19.48
CA ALA A 185 -10.23 3.09 20.48
C ALA A 185 -9.52 3.18 21.83
N HIS A 186 -10.27 3.48 22.88
CA HIS A 186 -9.83 3.31 24.25
C HIS A 186 -9.63 1.80 24.53
N ARG A 187 -8.54 1.44 25.22
CA ARG A 187 -8.17 0.06 25.57
C ARG A 187 -9.10 -0.58 26.63
N GLY A 188 -10.41 -0.54 26.41
CA GLY A 188 -11.42 -1.17 27.25
C GLY A 188 -12.43 -2.06 26.51
N VAL A 189 -12.37 -2.13 25.17
CA VAL A 189 -13.40 -2.79 24.35
C VAL A 189 -13.02 -4.20 23.89
N TYR A 190 -11.73 -4.54 23.80
CA TYR A 190 -11.28 -5.86 23.30
C TYR A 190 -10.90 -6.89 24.37
N GLU A 191 -10.91 -6.54 25.66
CA GLU A 191 -10.46 -7.45 26.73
C GLU A 191 -11.60 -8.18 27.46
N ARG A 192 -12.86 -8.03 27.01
CA ARG A 192 -14.03 -8.59 27.71
C ARG A 192 -14.76 -9.73 27.01
N SER A 193 -14.32 -10.18 25.83
CA SER A 193 -15.01 -11.27 25.11
C SER A 193 -14.32 -12.64 25.18
N SER A 194 -13.10 -12.73 25.71
CA SER A 194 -12.35 -14.00 25.81
C SER A 194 -12.45 -14.71 27.17
N THR A 195 -13.20 -14.16 28.14
CA THR A 195 -13.28 -14.74 29.50
C THR A 195 -14.65 -15.35 29.86
N LEU A 196 -15.54 -15.56 28.88
CA LEU A 196 -16.82 -16.25 29.08
C LEU A 196 -16.92 -17.52 28.24
N THR A 197 -16.00 -18.46 28.43
CA THR A 197 -16.17 -19.89 28.06
C THR A 197 -15.14 -20.74 28.80
N SER A 198 -15.28 -20.85 30.12
CA SER A 198 -14.64 -21.91 30.92
C SER A 198 -15.40 -22.11 32.24
N SER A 199 -16.67 -22.49 32.14
CA SER A 199 -17.42 -23.06 33.25
C SER A 199 -18.26 -24.24 32.76
N SER A 200 -17.58 -25.27 32.27
CA SER A 200 -18.15 -26.61 32.14
C SER A 200 -17.07 -27.69 32.32
N GLN A 201 -16.68 -27.93 33.56
CA GLN A 201 -16.21 -29.26 33.95
C GLN A 201 -17.20 -29.86 34.93
N GLY A 202 -17.91 -30.87 34.44
CA GLY A 202 -18.76 -31.71 35.25
C GLY A 202 -17.93 -32.55 36.21
N SER A 203 -18.46 -32.71 37.42
CA SER A 203 -18.05 -33.78 38.32
C SER A 203 -19.18 -34.81 38.36
N ARG A 204 -18.95 -35.96 37.73
CA ARG A 204 -19.75 -37.18 37.89
C ARG A 204 -19.32 -37.87 39.20
N PHE A 205 -20.34 -38.28 39.94
CA PHE A 205 -20.46 -39.47 40.80
C PHE A 205 -19.30 -40.49 40.80
N LEU A 206 -18.96 -40.95 42.02
CA LEU A 206 -18.68 -42.34 42.46
C LEU A 206 -18.64 -42.32 44.01
N THR A 207 -19.69 -42.71 44.72
CA THR A 207 -19.92 -44.04 45.34
C THR A 207 -18.68 -44.70 45.95
N THR A 208 -18.59 -44.73 47.28
CA THR A 208 -18.45 -45.95 48.10
C THR A 208 -18.89 -45.65 49.53
#